data_AF-A0A6N6S064-F1
#
_entry.id   AF-A0A6N6S064-F1
#
_cell.length_a   1.000
_cell.length_b   1.000
_cell.length_c   1.000
_cell.angle_alpha   90.00
_cell.angle_beta   90.00
_cell.angle_gamma   90.00
#
_symmetry.space_group_name_H-M   'P 1'
#
loop_
_entity.id
_entity.type
_entity.pdbx_description
1 polymer ?
#
loop_
_entity_poly.entity_id
_entity_poly.type
_entity_poly.pdbx_seq_one_letter_code
_entity_poly.pdbx_strand_id
1 'polypeptide(L)'
;MRQEIVKDGKLDKYGLSVSEEKRPGRPHGWAKVHSTGYDRHGAINIEWDAKTNVLLCRVVTRGAGKPNQIIGDFVDYLLRKFPRRIMAINIIPR
;
A
#
# COMPACT_ATOMS: atom_id res chain seq x y z
N MET A 1 -3.44 6.54 -8.95
CA MET A 1 -2.50 6.11 -7.89
C MET A 1 -2.46 4.59 -7.71
N ARG A 2 -3.53 3.92 -7.25
CA ARG A 2 -3.53 2.44 -7.04
C ARG A 2 -2.96 1.64 -8.21
N GLN A 3 -3.40 1.93 -9.45
CA GLN A 3 -2.89 1.27 -10.65
C GLN A 3 -1.39 1.46 -10.89
N GLU A 4 -0.85 2.61 -10.51
CA GLU A 4 0.57 2.91 -10.68
C GLU A 4 1.41 2.15 -9.66
N ILE A 5 0.86 1.93 -8.45
CA ILE A 5 1.46 1.07 -7.42
C ILE A 5 1.49 -0.38 -7.90
N VAL A 6 0.36 -0.87 -8.42
CA VAL A 6 0.24 -2.26 -8.89
C VAL A 6 1.21 -2.57 -10.03
N LYS A 7 1.44 -1.61 -10.93
CA LYS A 7 2.33 -1.76 -12.09
C LYS A 7 3.78 -1.38 -11.80
N ASP A 8 4.13 -1.01 -10.57
CA ASP A 8 5.47 -0.55 -10.24
C ASP A 8 6.43 -1.71 -10.07
N GLY A 9 7.29 -1.94 -11.06
CA GLY A 9 8.36 -2.95 -10.98
C GLY A 9 9.48 -2.63 -9.98
N LYS A 10 9.37 -1.53 -9.21
CA LYS A 10 10.33 -1.17 -8.16
C LYS A 10 9.77 -1.37 -6.74
N LEU A 11 8.57 -1.94 -6.60
CA LEU A 11 7.92 -2.16 -5.30
C LEU A 11 8.76 -3.09 -4.40
N ASP A 12 9.43 -4.07 -5.02
CA ASP A 12 10.33 -5.04 -4.40
C ASP A 12 11.51 -4.38 -3.67
N LYS A 13 12.01 -3.25 -4.17
CA LYS A 13 13.09 -2.47 -3.53
C LYS A 13 12.72 -1.92 -2.16
N TYR A 14 11.43 -1.87 -1.86
CA TYR A 14 10.87 -1.46 -0.58
C TYR A 14 10.44 -2.65 0.27
N GLY A 15 10.79 -3.87 -0.13
CA GLY A 15 10.34 -5.09 0.55
C GLY A 15 8.85 -5.34 0.40
N LEU A 16 8.25 -4.92 -0.73
CA LEU A 16 6.81 -5.01 -0.98
C LEU A 16 6.52 -5.70 -2.30
N SER A 17 5.43 -6.48 -2.36
CA SER A 17 4.95 -7.12 -3.58
C SER A 17 3.43 -7.05 -3.69
N VAL A 18 2.90 -7.02 -4.92
CA VAL A 18 1.46 -7.14 -5.15
C VAL A 18 1.11 -8.62 -5.22
N SER A 19 0.17 -9.07 -4.39
CA SER A 19 -0.25 -10.48 -4.38
C SER A 19 -1.56 -10.70 -5.14
N GLU A 20 -2.48 -9.76 -5.06
CA GLU A 20 -3.86 -9.91 -5.56
C GLU A 20 -4.42 -8.55 -6.01
N GLU A 21 -5.31 -8.59 -7.00
CA GLU A 21 -6.06 -7.42 -7.48
C GLU A 21 -7.47 -7.82 -7.92
N LYS A 22 -8.46 -6.96 -7.62
CA LYS A 22 -9.83 -7.09 -8.13
C LYS A 22 -10.22 -5.85 -8.94
N ARG A 23 -10.86 -6.07 -10.10
CA ARG A 23 -11.30 -5.02 -11.04
C ARG A 23 -10.13 -4.08 -11.43
N PRO A 24 -9.11 -4.60 -12.14
CA PRO A 24 -8.01 -3.79 -12.63
C PRO A 24 -8.52 -2.62 -13.49
N GLY A 25 -7.93 -1.44 -13.29
CA GLY A 25 -8.27 -0.19 -13.98
C GLY A 25 -9.57 0.51 -13.56
N ARG A 26 -10.39 -0.08 -12.67
CA ARG A 26 -11.66 0.54 -12.22
C ARG A 26 -11.52 1.31 -10.90
N PRO A 27 -12.33 2.38 -10.69
CA PRO A 27 -12.33 3.17 -9.45
C PRO A 27 -12.56 2.33 -8.19
N HIS A 28 -13.59 1.48 -8.16
CA HIS A 28 -13.90 0.59 -7.03
C HIS A 28 -13.15 -0.75 -7.07
N GLY A 29 -11.92 -0.74 -7.56
CA GLY A 29 -11.03 -1.90 -7.54
C GLY A 29 -10.09 -1.84 -6.34
N TRP A 30 -9.74 -2.99 -5.78
CA TRP A 30 -8.75 -3.10 -4.72
C TRP A 30 -7.52 -3.87 -5.19
N ALA A 31 -6.38 -3.60 -4.57
CA ALA A 31 -5.18 -4.44 -4.68
C ALA A 31 -4.62 -4.73 -3.29
N LYS A 32 -3.89 -5.83 -3.17
CA LYS A 32 -3.26 -6.25 -1.92
C LYS A 32 -1.76 -6.23 -2.09
N VAL A 33 -1.09 -5.46 -1.25
CA VAL A 33 0.38 -5.36 -1.18
C VAL A 33 0.84 -6.12 0.05
N HIS A 34 1.79 -7.04 -0.09
CA HIS A 34 2.39 -7.76 1.02
C HIS A 34 3.81 -7.31 1.23
N SER A 35 4.26 -7.42 2.48
CA SER A 35 5.68 -7.39 2.76
C SER A 35 6.34 -8.70 2.33
N THR A 36 7.54 -8.58 1.77
CA THR A 36 8.41 -9.70 1.38
C THR A 36 9.50 -9.96 2.43
N GLY A 37 9.62 -9.13 3.47
CA GLY A 37 10.59 -9.30 4.54
C GLY A 37 10.23 -10.47 5.47
N TYR A 38 11.23 -11.31 5.78
CA TYR A 38 11.06 -12.51 6.61
C TYR A 38 10.51 -12.20 8.02
N ASP A 39 10.90 -11.08 8.62
CA ASP A 39 10.46 -10.62 9.95
C ASP A 39 9.28 -9.64 9.91
N ARG A 40 8.76 -9.34 8.72
CA ARG A 40 7.79 -8.26 8.47
C ARG A 40 6.49 -8.82 7.90
N HIS A 41 5.81 -9.70 8.63
CA HIS A 41 4.56 -10.26 8.14
C HIS A 41 3.42 -9.24 8.18
N GLY A 42 2.84 -8.96 7.01
CA GLY A 42 1.68 -8.09 6.89
C GLY A 42 1.22 -7.90 5.44
N ALA A 43 0.03 -7.37 5.29
CA ALA A 43 -0.53 -6.93 4.02
C ALA A 43 -1.19 -5.56 4.16
N ILE A 44 -1.26 -4.82 3.06
CA ILE A 44 -1.99 -3.57 2.92
C ILE A 44 -2.98 -3.75 1.78
N ASN A 45 -4.27 -3.72 2.11
CA ASN A 45 -5.30 -3.60 1.10
C ASN A 45 -5.39 -2.13 0.69
N ILE A 46 -5.27 -1.84 -0.60
CA ILE A 46 -5.31 -0.50 -1.16
C ILE A 46 -6.49 -0.33 -2.12
N GLU A 47 -7.19 0.79 -1.99
CA GLU A 47 -8.29 1.21 -2.84
C GLU A 47 -8.12 2.69 -3.22
N TRP A 48 -8.47 3.05 -4.45
CA TRP A 48 -8.45 4.44 -4.90
C TRP A 48 -9.87 4.99 -4.97
N ASP A 49 -10.21 5.90 -4.06
CA ASP A 49 -11.44 6.66 -4.20
C ASP A 49 -11.22 7.84 -5.16
N ALA A 50 -11.69 7.68 -6.39
CA ALA A 50 -11.57 8.71 -7.42
C ALA A 50 -12.42 9.95 -7.15
N LYS A 51 -13.47 9.86 -6.32
CA LYS A 51 -14.33 10.99 -5.99
C LYS A 51 -13.64 11.96 -5.04
N THR A 52 -12.87 11.42 -4.08
CA THR A 52 -12.19 12.21 -3.05
C THR A 52 -10.69 12.34 -3.28
N ASN A 53 -10.13 11.65 -4.30
CA ASN A 53 -8.69 11.55 -4.56
C ASN A 53 -7.89 11.00 -3.37
N VAL A 54 -8.48 10.05 -2.64
CA VAL A 54 -7.88 9.42 -1.48
C VAL A 54 -7.46 7.98 -1.81
N LEU A 55 -6.22 7.63 -1.46
CA LEU A 55 -5.79 6.24 -1.40
C LEU A 55 -6.16 5.68 -0.02
N LEU A 56 -7.17 4.83 0.02
CA LEU A 56 -7.59 4.14 1.24
C LEU A 56 -6.70 2.91 1.45
N CYS A 57 -6.11 2.81 2.63
CA CYS A 57 -5.17 1.74 2.97
C CYS A 57 -5.63 1.05 4.26
N ARG A 58 -5.77 -0.27 4.23
CA ARG A 58 -6.04 -1.09 5.42
C ARG A 58 -4.89 -2.04 5.66
N VAL A 59 -4.18 -1.82 6.77
CA VAL A 59 -3.09 -2.69 7.22
C VAL A 59 -3.69 -3.90 7.93
N VAL A 60 -3.18 -5.08 7.56
CA VAL A 60 -3.58 -6.37 8.12
C VAL A 60 -2.31 -7.12 8.50
N THR A 61 -2.07 -7.29 9.79
CA THR A 61 -1.03 -8.17 10.31
C THR A 61 -1.66 -9.37 11.02
N ARG A 62 -0.91 -10.47 11.17
CA ARG A 62 -1.30 -11.66 11.94
C ARG A 62 -0.15 -12.07 12.87
N GLY A 63 -0.49 -12.65 14.02
CA GLY A 63 0.51 -13.14 14.98
C GLY A 63 1.48 -12.03 15.41
N ALA A 64 2.78 -12.31 15.34
CA ALA A 64 3.85 -11.38 15.69
C ALA A 64 4.16 -10.30 14.62
N GLY A 65 3.32 -10.16 13.58
CA GLY A 65 3.52 -9.16 12.54
C GLY A 65 3.43 -7.73 13.09
N LYS A 66 4.47 -6.92 12.83
CA LYS A 66 4.63 -5.56 13.36
C LYS A 66 4.05 -4.53 12.37
N PRO A 67 2.86 -3.93 12.64
CA PRO A 67 2.19 -3.05 11.69
C PRO A 67 3.04 -1.82 11.33
N ASN A 68 3.77 -1.28 12.30
CA ASN A 68 4.62 -0.12 12.11
C ASN A 68 5.72 -0.33 11.04
N GLN A 69 6.23 -1.56 10.88
CA GLN A 69 7.27 -1.83 9.88
C GLN A 69 6.71 -1.77 8.46
N ILE A 70 5.64 -2.53 8.17
CA ILE A 70 5.03 -2.51 6.83
C ILE A 70 4.40 -1.15 6.48
N ILE A 71 3.88 -0.42 7.46
CA ILE A 71 3.44 0.97 7.28
C ILE A 71 4.62 1.85 6.88
N GLY A 72 5.75 1.76 7.59
CA GLY A 72 6.95 2.52 7.30
C GLY A 72 7.48 2.28 5.89
N ASP A 73 7.63 1.01 5.50
CA ASP A 73 8.10 0.63 4.16
C ASP A 73 7.17 1.16 3.06
N PHE A 74 5.85 1.07 3.28
CA PHE A 74 4.88 1.56 2.31
C PHE A 74 4.84 3.09 2.22
N VAL A 75 4.96 3.80 3.36
CA VAL A 75 5.04 5.26 3.37
C VAL A 75 6.33 5.76 2.70
N ASP A 76 7.48 5.12 2.94
CA ASP A 76 8.73 5.45 2.25
C ASP A 76 8.60 5.29 0.73
N TYR A 77 8.02 4.17 0.28
CA TYR A 77 7.68 3.94 -1.12
C TYR A 77 6.80 5.06 -1.69
N LEU A 78 5.70 5.38 -1.00
CA LEU A 78 4.73 6.38 -1.45
C LEU A 78 5.36 7.77 -1.60
N LEU A 79 6.13 8.21 -0.60
CA LEU A 79 6.76 9.53 -0.59
C LEU A 79 7.87 9.64 -1.64
N ARG A 80 8.64 8.57 -1.89
CA ARG A 80 9.67 8.57 -2.94
C ARG A 80 9.09 8.49 -4.34
N LYS A 81 8.04 7.70 -4.54
CA LYS A 81 7.43 7.50 -5.85
C LYS A 81 6.50 8.64 -6.26
N PHE A 82 5.78 9.22 -5.30
CA PHE A 82 4.74 10.22 -5.54
C PHE A 82 4.92 11.52 -4.72
N PRO A 83 6.14 12.10 -4.64
CA PRO A 83 6.46 13.19 -3.71
C PRO A 83 5.61 14.44 -3.90
N ARG A 84 5.12 14.69 -5.13
CA ARG A 84 4.31 15.87 -5.48
C ARG A 84 2.81 15.62 -5.52
N ARG A 85 2.36 14.39 -5.26
CA ARG A 85 0.93 14.01 -5.34
C ARG A 85 0.31 13.73 -3.98
N ILE A 86 1.14 13.55 -2.96
CA ILE A 86 0.69 13.26 -1.60
C ILE A 86 0.72 14.58 -0.83
N MET A 87 -0.47 15.07 -0.46
CA MET A 87 -0.61 16.27 0.37
C MET A 87 -0.56 15.94 1.86
N ALA A 88 -1.13 14.80 2.26
CA ALA A 88 -1.19 14.35 3.64
C ALA A 88 -1.27 12.83 3.73
N ILE A 89 -0.80 12.27 4.84
CA ILE A 89 -0.97 10.86 5.20
C ILE A 89 -1.58 10.82 6.59
N ASN A 90 -2.81 10.30 6.69
CA ASN A 90 -3.51 10.16 7.96
C ASN A 90 -3.42 8.71 8.44
N ILE A 91 -2.81 8.48 9.60
CA ILE A 91 -2.74 7.18 10.26
C ILE A 91 -3.76 7.19 11.39
N ILE A 92 -4.78 6.34 11.28
CA ILE A 92 -5.84 6.23 12.28
C ILE A 92 -5.64 4.88 12.99
N PRO A 93 -4.99 4.86 14.17
CA PRO A 93 -4.90 3.64 14.97
C PRO A 93 -6.32 3.23 15.41
N ARG A 94 -6.55 1.92 15.48
CA ARG A 94 -7.73 1.35 16.14
C ARG A 94 -7.37 0.95 17.55
#